data_AF-A0A6P1YF28-F1
#
_entry.id   AF-A0A6P1YF28-F1
#
_cell.length_a   1.000
_cell.length_b   1.000
_cell.length_c   1.000
_cell.angle_alpha   90.00
_cell.angle_beta   90.00
_cell.angle_gamma   90.00
#
_symmetry.space_group_name_H-M   'P 1'
#
loop_
_entity.id
_entity.type
_entity.pdbx_description
1 polymer ?
#
loop_
_entity_poly.entity_id
_entity_poly.type
_entity_poly.pdbx_seq_one_letter_code
_entity_poly.pdbx_strand_id
1 'polypeptide(L)'
;MKKYLKMLGSALLLIGVYIVSQVVAGAILGIVIALINIDKVNDAAFLQQTLDANIQYLMLLGIVISTIIIFIGYNKRMKDKIKNCNFTSISFKNVSFALIIGFMFNILINSIFILIQTSQTFVNSPELQKVFLNYSEKVSGLINGNIITTLLIIGVLVPVFEEFLYRGLIYKRFIKDINIWAAIIIQAILFGLSHLNLIQGIYTFLFGIALGLIYHWVKSIWAPIIVHITFNSANYIVGLVLSLLGNSIFGVVITLIISIASILIILYRIKKDYDKKNSEAIEITSIA
;
A
#
# COMPACT_ATOMS: atom_id res chain seq x y z
N MET A 1 -19.25 23.57 -7.51
CA MET A 1 -18.31 22.91 -8.44
C MET A 1 -16.83 23.29 -8.23
N LYS A 2 -16.45 24.58 -8.19
CA LYS A 2 -15.03 25.01 -8.06
C LYS A 2 -14.26 24.37 -6.89
N LYS A 3 -14.89 24.15 -5.72
CA LYS A 3 -14.21 23.53 -4.56
C LYS A 3 -13.85 22.05 -4.78
N TYR A 4 -14.77 21.27 -5.37
CA TYR A 4 -14.56 19.84 -5.64
C TYR A 4 -13.51 19.62 -6.73
N LEU A 5 -13.47 20.50 -7.75
CA LEU A 5 -12.41 20.50 -8.77
C LEU A 5 -11.04 20.79 -8.15
N LYS A 6 -10.94 21.77 -7.24
CA LYS A 6 -9.69 22.04 -6.51
C LYS A 6 -9.28 20.88 -5.62
N MET A 7 -10.24 20.23 -4.96
CA MET A 7 -10.01 19.04 -4.14
C MET A 7 -9.42 17.89 -4.96
N LEU A 8 -10.11 17.47 -6.02
CA LEU A 8 -9.65 16.39 -6.91
C LEU A 8 -8.35 16.76 -7.63
N GLY A 9 -8.25 17.97 -8.18
CA GLY A 9 -7.04 18.46 -8.83
C GLY A 9 -5.81 18.43 -7.91
N SER A 10 -5.97 18.77 -6.62
CA SER A 10 -4.87 18.68 -5.66
C SER A 10 -4.41 17.24 -5.39
N ALA A 11 -5.35 16.28 -5.34
CA ALA A 11 -5.00 14.87 -5.17
C ALA A 11 -4.33 14.29 -6.42
N LEU A 12 -4.87 14.60 -7.60
CA LEU A 12 -4.30 14.19 -8.89
C LEU A 12 -2.91 14.78 -9.11
N LEU A 13 -2.66 16.03 -8.68
CA LEU A 13 -1.34 16.63 -8.73
C LEU A 13 -0.34 15.85 -7.85
N LEU A 14 -0.71 15.50 -6.62
CA LEU A 14 0.16 14.74 -5.72
C LEU A 14 0.48 13.35 -6.26
N ILE A 15 -0.53 12.67 -6.81
CA ILE A 15 -0.35 11.35 -7.44
C ILE A 15 0.47 11.46 -8.72
N GLY A 16 0.23 12.50 -9.52
CA GLY A 16 1.00 12.80 -10.72
C GLY A 16 2.48 13.01 -10.40
N VAL A 17 2.78 13.79 -9.36
CA VAL A 17 4.16 13.95 -8.86
C VAL A 17 4.74 12.61 -8.44
N TYR A 18 4.00 11.77 -7.71
CA TYR A 18 4.46 10.45 -7.31
C TYR A 18 4.80 9.57 -8.52
N ILE A 19 3.86 9.39 -9.46
CA ILE A 19 4.03 8.54 -10.64
C ILE A 19 5.15 9.06 -11.55
N VAL A 20 5.17 10.36 -11.85
CA VAL A 20 6.20 10.97 -12.70
C VAL A 20 7.58 10.80 -12.07
N SER A 21 7.70 10.93 -10.75
CA SER A 21 8.98 10.73 -10.07
C SER A 21 9.48 9.28 -10.19
N GLN A 22 8.59 8.29 -10.19
CA GLN A 22 8.97 6.89 -10.43
C GLN A 22 9.48 6.69 -11.87
N VAL A 23 8.81 7.28 -12.86
CA VAL A 23 9.24 7.22 -14.26
C VAL A 23 10.61 7.90 -14.45
N VAL A 24 10.80 9.08 -13.86
CA VAL A 24 12.08 9.81 -13.89
C VAL A 24 13.19 9.00 -13.20
N ALA A 25 12.92 8.40 -12.04
CA ALA A 25 13.87 7.53 -11.36
C ALA A 25 14.27 6.32 -12.21
N GLY A 26 13.31 5.72 -12.93
CA GLY A 26 13.58 4.62 -13.85
C GLY A 26 14.46 5.02 -15.03
N ALA A 27 14.20 6.19 -15.62
CA ALA A 27 15.03 6.73 -16.70
C ALA A 27 16.46 7.01 -16.22
N ILE A 28 16.62 7.63 -15.03
CA ILE A 28 17.93 7.89 -14.43
C ILE A 28 18.69 6.58 -14.20
N LEU A 29 18.05 5.59 -13.56
CA LEU A 29 18.70 4.30 -13.29
C LEU A 29 19.07 3.57 -14.58
N GLY A 30 18.20 3.59 -15.60
CA GLY A 30 18.48 3.02 -16.92
C GLY A 30 19.69 3.65 -17.60
N ILE A 31 19.80 4.99 -17.57
CA ILE A 31 20.97 5.71 -18.09
C ILE A 31 22.23 5.32 -17.31
N VAL A 32 22.17 5.27 -15.97
CA VAL A 32 23.31 4.88 -15.13
C VAL A 32 23.77 3.45 -15.46
N ILE A 33 22.85 2.50 -15.56
CA ILE A 33 23.16 1.10 -15.92
C ILE A 33 23.80 1.04 -17.32
N ALA A 34 23.25 1.77 -18.30
CA ALA A 34 23.78 1.81 -19.65
C ALA A 34 25.21 2.39 -19.71
N LEU A 35 25.48 3.45 -18.94
CA LEU A 35 26.81 4.08 -18.87
C LEU A 35 27.84 3.18 -18.19
N ILE A 36 27.46 2.46 -17.13
CA ILE A 36 28.35 1.52 -16.43
C ILE A 36 28.64 0.28 -17.29
N ASN A 37 27.67 -0.16 -18.10
CA ASN A 37 27.75 -1.37 -18.91
C ASN A 37 27.75 -1.05 -20.40
N ILE A 38 28.59 -0.10 -20.83
CA ILE A 38 28.60 0.43 -22.20
C ILE A 38 28.79 -0.68 -23.25
N ASP A 39 29.60 -1.69 -22.95
CA ASP A 39 29.85 -2.83 -23.84
C ASP A 39 28.62 -3.73 -24.07
N LYS A 40 27.63 -3.65 -23.16
CA LYS A 40 26.41 -4.45 -23.18
C LYS A 40 25.14 -3.62 -23.43
N VAL A 41 25.28 -2.34 -23.78
CA VAL A 41 24.12 -1.43 -23.95
C VAL A 41 23.18 -1.87 -25.08
N ASN A 42 23.68 -2.61 -26.07
CA ASN A 42 22.86 -3.14 -27.17
C ASN A 42 22.16 -4.46 -26.82
N ASP A 43 22.47 -5.05 -25.66
CA ASP A 43 21.79 -6.26 -25.16
C ASP A 43 20.58 -5.85 -24.31
N ALA A 44 19.42 -5.81 -24.96
CA ALA A 44 18.16 -5.46 -24.32
C ALA A 44 17.77 -6.41 -23.18
N ALA A 45 18.11 -7.71 -23.28
CA ALA A 45 17.80 -8.68 -22.24
C ALA A 45 18.66 -8.43 -21.00
N PHE A 46 19.94 -8.15 -21.19
CA PHE A 46 20.84 -7.75 -20.09
C PHE A 46 20.36 -6.48 -19.39
N LEU A 47 19.98 -5.44 -20.15
CA LEU A 47 19.49 -4.19 -19.57
C LEU A 47 18.20 -4.40 -18.76
N GLN A 48 17.24 -5.15 -19.31
CA GLN A 48 15.98 -5.45 -18.64
C GLN A 48 16.23 -6.24 -17.34
N GLN A 49 17.02 -7.32 -17.41
CA GLN A 49 17.35 -8.12 -16.23
C GLN A 49 18.08 -7.30 -15.15
N THR A 50 18.99 -6.42 -15.56
CA THR A 50 19.72 -5.56 -14.61
C THR A 50 18.80 -4.52 -13.98
N LEU A 51 17.87 -3.95 -14.74
CA LEU A 51 16.83 -3.05 -14.21
C LEU A 51 15.95 -3.77 -13.19
N ASP A 52 15.48 -4.97 -13.53
CA ASP A 52 14.60 -5.77 -12.66
C ASP A 52 15.30 -6.15 -11.35
N ALA A 53 16.61 -6.46 -11.38
CA ALA A 53 17.41 -6.74 -10.19
C ALA A 53 17.65 -5.51 -9.28
N ASN A 54 17.45 -4.30 -9.82
CA ASN A 54 17.69 -3.02 -9.13
C ASN A 54 16.42 -2.19 -8.92
N ILE A 55 15.24 -2.78 -9.17
CA ILE A 55 13.95 -2.09 -9.12
C ILE A 55 13.65 -1.46 -7.75
N GLN A 56 14.17 -2.03 -6.66
CA GLN A 56 14.07 -1.47 -5.31
C GLN A 56 14.76 -0.10 -5.20
N TYR A 57 15.89 0.11 -5.88
CA TYR A 57 16.60 1.39 -5.86
C TYR A 57 15.88 2.45 -6.71
N LEU A 58 15.24 2.04 -7.80
CA LEU A 58 14.34 2.89 -8.57
C LEU A 58 13.22 3.42 -7.68
N MET A 59 12.54 2.53 -6.93
CA MET A 59 11.44 2.91 -6.05
C MET A 59 11.89 3.88 -4.94
N LEU A 60 13.07 3.63 -4.35
CA LEU A 60 13.66 4.54 -3.37
C LEU A 60 13.93 5.92 -3.97
N LEU A 61 14.60 5.98 -5.12
CA LEU A 61 14.91 7.23 -5.81
C LEU A 61 13.63 7.99 -6.18
N GLY A 62 12.62 7.28 -6.69
CA GLY A 62 11.32 7.86 -7.02
C GLY A 62 10.60 8.45 -5.81
N ILE A 63 10.64 7.78 -4.65
CA ILE A 63 10.08 8.30 -3.40
C ILE A 63 10.86 9.51 -2.89
N VAL A 64 12.20 9.49 -2.99
CA VAL A 64 13.04 10.63 -2.60
C VAL A 64 12.70 11.85 -3.45
N ILE A 65 12.65 11.70 -4.78
CA ILE A 65 12.27 12.78 -5.71
C ILE A 65 10.86 13.28 -5.40
N SER A 66 9.89 12.37 -5.22
CA SER A 66 8.51 12.73 -4.87
C SER A 66 8.46 13.53 -3.58
N THR A 67 9.19 13.10 -2.56
CA THR A 67 9.25 13.75 -1.25
C THR A 67 9.81 15.15 -1.38
N ILE A 68 10.93 15.32 -2.09
CA ILE A 68 11.56 16.63 -2.32
C ILE A 68 10.57 17.58 -3.02
N ILE A 69 9.94 17.14 -4.10
CA ILE A 69 8.99 17.97 -4.86
C ILE A 69 7.78 18.35 -3.99
N ILE A 70 7.22 17.41 -3.24
CA ILE A 70 6.07 17.66 -2.34
C ILE A 70 6.47 18.64 -1.23
N PHE A 71 7.64 18.48 -0.62
CA PHE A 71 8.15 19.38 0.42
C PHE A 71 8.37 20.80 -0.13
N ILE A 72 8.96 20.95 -1.31
CA ILE A 72 9.12 22.25 -1.97
C ILE A 72 7.75 22.87 -2.31
N GLY A 73 6.83 22.07 -2.87
CA GLY A 73 5.50 22.52 -3.27
C GLY A 73 4.63 23.01 -2.09
N TYR A 74 4.77 22.40 -0.91
CA TYR A 74 4.09 22.86 0.31
C TYR A 74 4.88 23.89 1.12
N ASN A 75 6.21 23.92 0.98
CA ASN A 75 7.12 24.85 1.64
C ASN A 75 6.79 25.00 3.15
N LYS A 76 6.66 26.23 3.67
CA LYS A 76 6.35 26.53 5.08
C LYS A 76 5.07 25.85 5.60
N ARG A 77 4.12 25.51 4.72
CA ARG A 77 2.86 24.83 5.10
C ARG A 77 3.03 23.34 5.38
N MET A 78 4.19 22.76 5.05
CA MET A 78 4.43 21.33 5.24
C MET A 78 4.41 20.92 6.71
N LYS A 79 4.89 21.79 7.61
CA LYS A 79 4.81 21.56 9.07
C LYS A 79 3.36 21.35 9.53
N ASP A 80 2.43 22.16 9.04
CA ASP A 80 1.01 22.01 9.37
C ASP A 80 0.43 20.73 8.79
N LYS A 81 0.85 20.32 7.59
CA LYS A 81 0.42 19.05 6.98
C LYS A 81 0.86 17.85 7.81
N ILE A 82 2.13 17.82 8.21
CA ILE A 82 2.69 16.76 9.07
C ILE A 82 1.96 16.71 10.41
N LYS A 83 1.73 17.86 11.05
CA LYS A 83 0.95 17.93 12.31
C LYS A 83 -0.46 17.36 12.13
N ASN A 84 -1.12 17.67 11.01
CA ASN A 84 -2.47 17.18 10.70
C ASN A 84 -2.55 15.68 10.39
N CYS A 85 -1.43 15.00 10.15
CA CYS A 85 -1.38 13.55 9.95
C CYS A 85 -1.66 12.77 11.25
N ASN A 86 -1.58 13.43 12.41
CA ASN A 86 -1.80 12.84 13.73
C ASN A 86 -0.82 11.70 14.05
N PHE A 87 0.47 12.05 14.16
CA PHE A 87 1.53 11.15 14.67
C PHE A 87 1.44 10.99 16.18
N THR A 88 0.28 10.56 16.68
CA THR A 88 0.05 10.31 18.11
C THR A 88 0.36 8.86 18.44
N SER A 89 0.94 8.62 19.62
CA SER A 89 1.19 7.26 20.11
C SER A 89 -0.10 6.44 20.13
N ILE A 90 0.01 5.15 19.81
CA ILE A 90 -1.09 4.20 19.83
C ILE A 90 -0.85 3.15 20.91
N SER A 91 -1.93 2.64 21.50
CA SER A 91 -1.83 1.60 22.54
C SER A 91 -1.20 0.32 21.99
N PHE A 92 -0.55 -0.45 22.86
CA PHE A 92 0.00 -1.76 22.50
C PHE A 92 -1.05 -2.67 21.85
N LYS A 93 -2.31 -2.65 22.34
CA LYS A 93 -3.44 -3.34 21.73
C LYS A 93 -3.63 -2.98 20.25
N ASN A 94 -3.58 -1.69 19.91
CA ASN A 94 -3.74 -1.22 18.54
C ASN A 94 -2.53 -1.53 17.66
N VAL A 95 -1.32 -1.56 18.24
CA VAL A 95 -0.13 -2.08 17.54
C VAL A 95 -0.32 -3.55 17.20
N SER A 96 -0.71 -4.39 18.16
CA SER A 96 -0.95 -5.83 17.93
C SER A 96 -2.06 -6.07 16.90
N PHE A 97 -3.14 -5.30 16.96
CA PHE A 97 -4.20 -5.35 15.95
C PHE A 97 -3.70 -4.95 14.55
N ALA A 98 -2.87 -3.90 14.46
CA ALA A 98 -2.28 -3.48 13.19
C ALA A 98 -1.36 -4.56 12.58
N LEU A 99 -0.51 -5.18 13.40
CA LEU A 99 0.36 -6.29 12.98
C LEU A 99 -0.46 -7.49 12.47
N ILE A 100 -1.47 -7.92 13.25
CA ILE A 100 -2.32 -9.06 12.87
C ILE A 100 -3.11 -8.75 11.59
N ILE A 101 -3.69 -7.55 11.47
CA ILE A 101 -4.42 -7.18 10.24
C ILE A 101 -3.48 -7.20 9.04
N GLY A 102 -2.29 -6.60 9.12
CA GLY A 102 -1.35 -6.58 8.00
C GLY A 102 -0.96 -7.99 7.55
N PHE A 103 -0.67 -8.88 8.52
CA PHE A 103 -0.31 -10.26 8.24
C PHE A 103 -1.50 -11.08 7.68
N MET A 104 -2.69 -10.95 8.25
CA MET A 104 -3.90 -11.63 7.76
C MET A 104 -4.33 -11.12 6.37
N PHE A 105 -4.14 -9.83 6.07
CA PHE A 105 -4.43 -9.29 4.74
C PHE A 105 -3.46 -9.88 3.70
N ASN A 106 -2.20 -10.09 4.07
CA ASN A 106 -1.22 -10.73 3.20
C ASN A 106 -1.61 -12.19 2.90
N ILE A 107 -1.95 -12.96 3.94
CA ILE A 107 -2.43 -14.34 3.78
C ILE A 107 -3.70 -14.37 2.92
N LEU A 108 -4.67 -13.48 3.19
CA LEU A 108 -5.92 -13.37 2.42
C LEU A 108 -5.64 -13.24 0.91
N ILE A 109 -4.77 -12.31 0.51
CA ILE A 109 -4.44 -12.10 -0.92
C ILE A 109 -3.72 -13.31 -1.51
N ASN A 110 -2.77 -13.89 -0.80
CA ASN A 110 -2.05 -15.09 -1.27
C ASN A 110 -2.99 -16.31 -1.42
N SER A 111 -3.90 -16.52 -0.48
CA SER A 111 -4.93 -17.58 -0.59
C SER A 111 -5.84 -17.36 -1.80
N ILE A 112 -6.28 -16.12 -2.06
CA ILE A 112 -7.07 -15.80 -3.26
C ILE A 112 -6.27 -16.11 -4.53
N PHE A 113 -4.99 -15.73 -4.60
CA PHE A 113 -4.14 -16.01 -5.76
C PHE A 113 -3.95 -17.49 -6.02
N ILE A 114 -3.76 -18.30 -4.97
CA ILE A 114 -3.65 -19.76 -5.11
C ILE A 114 -4.97 -20.34 -5.64
N LEU A 115 -6.12 -19.91 -5.11
CA LEU A 115 -7.42 -20.40 -5.56
C LEU A 115 -7.71 -20.02 -7.02
N ILE A 116 -7.33 -18.80 -7.43
CA ILE A 116 -7.46 -18.39 -8.84
C ILE A 116 -6.56 -19.25 -9.73
N GLN A 117 -5.27 -19.37 -9.40
CA GLN A 117 -4.29 -20.08 -10.23
C GLN A 117 -4.53 -21.59 -10.32
N THR A 118 -5.20 -22.17 -9.32
CA THR A 118 -5.60 -23.60 -9.33
C THR A 118 -6.98 -23.85 -9.95
N SER A 119 -7.73 -22.81 -10.30
CA SER A 119 -9.05 -22.95 -10.91
C SER A 119 -8.96 -23.43 -12.37
N GLN A 120 -9.93 -24.25 -12.80
CA GLN A 120 -10.03 -24.69 -14.20
C GLN A 120 -10.17 -23.50 -15.17
N THR A 121 -10.88 -22.45 -14.77
CA THR A 121 -11.02 -21.22 -15.57
C THR A 121 -9.67 -20.56 -15.86
N PHE A 122 -8.78 -20.49 -14.87
CA PHE A 122 -7.44 -19.94 -15.07
C PHE A 122 -6.58 -20.83 -15.96
N VAL A 123 -6.60 -22.15 -15.72
CA VAL A 123 -5.84 -23.14 -16.53
C VAL A 123 -6.27 -23.10 -18.00
N ASN A 124 -7.54 -22.83 -18.28
CA ASN A 124 -8.09 -22.81 -19.64
C ASN A 124 -8.10 -21.42 -20.30
N SER A 125 -7.57 -20.37 -19.66
CA SER A 125 -7.52 -19.01 -20.25
C SER A 125 -6.08 -18.49 -20.39
N PRO A 126 -5.53 -18.51 -21.61
CA PRO A 126 -4.22 -17.91 -21.89
C PRO A 126 -4.14 -16.42 -21.54
N GLU A 127 -5.23 -15.68 -21.69
CA GLU A 127 -5.30 -14.25 -21.38
C GLU A 127 -5.14 -14.01 -19.87
N LEU A 128 -5.84 -14.78 -19.03
CA LEU A 128 -5.71 -14.69 -17.58
C LEU A 128 -4.30 -15.08 -17.12
N GLN A 129 -3.73 -16.12 -17.71
CA GLN A 129 -2.34 -16.53 -17.43
C GLN A 129 -1.37 -15.39 -17.74
N LYS A 130 -1.50 -14.74 -18.90
CA LYS A 130 -0.66 -13.59 -19.29
C LYS A 130 -0.77 -12.42 -18.31
N VAL A 131 -1.98 -12.11 -17.83
CA VAL A 131 -2.17 -11.03 -16.83
C VAL A 131 -1.47 -11.37 -15.51
N PHE A 132 -1.52 -12.62 -15.06
CA PHE A 132 -0.83 -13.09 -13.85
C PHE A 132 0.69 -13.19 -14.02
N LEU A 133 1.18 -13.62 -15.18
CA LEU A 133 2.61 -13.64 -15.51
C LEU A 133 3.21 -12.23 -15.44
N ASN A 134 2.58 -11.25 -16.08
CA ASN A 134 3.03 -9.85 -16.03
C ASN A 134 3.07 -9.28 -14.59
N TYR A 135 2.17 -9.74 -13.72
CA TYR A 135 2.21 -9.38 -12.30
C TYR A 135 3.33 -10.11 -11.56
N SER A 136 3.47 -11.41 -11.76
CA SER A 136 4.47 -12.26 -11.13
C SER A 136 5.90 -11.83 -11.46
N GLU A 137 6.18 -11.49 -12.73
CA GLU A 137 7.49 -10.99 -13.16
C GLU A 137 7.87 -9.70 -12.40
N LYS A 138 6.96 -8.73 -12.32
CA LYS A 138 7.18 -7.48 -11.57
C LYS A 138 7.43 -7.72 -10.08
N VAL A 139 6.66 -8.61 -9.46
CA VAL A 139 6.83 -8.94 -8.04
C VAL A 139 8.12 -9.73 -7.81
N SER A 140 8.50 -10.62 -8.72
CA SER A 140 9.72 -11.40 -8.62
C SER A 140 10.97 -10.51 -8.66
N GLY A 141 11.00 -9.48 -9.51
CA GLY A 141 12.08 -8.49 -9.54
C GLY A 141 12.27 -7.78 -8.20
N LEU A 142 11.16 -7.47 -7.50
CA LEU A 142 11.21 -6.88 -6.16
C LEU A 142 11.78 -7.84 -5.12
N ILE A 143 11.35 -9.11 -5.12
CA ILE A 143 11.70 -10.09 -4.09
C ILE A 143 13.12 -10.65 -4.28
N ASN A 144 13.61 -10.75 -5.52
CA ASN A 144 14.92 -11.32 -5.83
C ASN A 144 16.11 -10.41 -5.48
N GLY A 145 15.85 -9.18 -5.05
CA GLY A 145 16.88 -8.27 -4.55
C GLY A 145 17.50 -8.69 -3.21
N ASN A 146 18.46 -7.90 -2.72
CA ASN A 146 19.01 -8.10 -1.38
C ASN A 146 17.91 -7.96 -0.32
N ILE A 147 17.64 -9.03 0.43
CA ILE A 147 16.53 -9.11 1.40
C ILE A 147 16.49 -7.94 2.39
N ILE A 148 17.64 -7.51 2.92
CA ILE A 148 17.73 -6.41 3.88
C ILE A 148 17.31 -5.10 3.21
N THR A 149 17.84 -4.86 2.00
CA THR A 149 17.53 -3.67 1.21
C THR A 149 16.05 -3.65 0.81
N THR A 150 15.51 -4.78 0.38
CA THR A 150 14.10 -4.84 -0.03
C THR A 150 13.16 -4.69 1.16
N LEU A 151 13.44 -5.29 2.31
CA LEU A 151 12.66 -5.07 3.53
C LEU A 151 12.71 -3.61 3.98
N LEU A 152 13.87 -2.96 3.92
CA LEU A 152 13.98 -1.55 4.26
C LEU A 152 13.17 -0.67 3.29
N ILE A 153 13.35 -0.85 1.99
CA ILE A 153 12.73 0.03 1.00
C ILE A 153 11.25 -0.33 0.79
N ILE A 154 10.96 -1.54 0.33
CA ILE A 154 9.61 -2.00 -0.03
C ILE A 154 8.79 -2.34 1.21
N GLY A 155 9.43 -2.90 2.23
CA GLY A 155 8.78 -3.26 3.48
C GLY A 155 8.50 -2.07 4.38
N VAL A 156 9.33 -1.01 4.38
CA VAL A 156 9.20 0.11 5.32
C VAL A 156 9.05 1.47 4.64
N LEU A 157 10.04 1.93 3.88
CA LEU A 157 10.07 3.30 3.37
C LEU A 157 8.92 3.61 2.39
N VAL A 158 8.61 2.67 1.50
CA VAL A 158 7.49 2.77 0.55
C VAL A 158 6.16 2.88 1.30
N PRO A 159 5.76 1.93 2.18
CA PRO A 159 4.57 2.05 3.00
C PRO A 159 4.46 3.37 3.77
N VAL A 160 5.54 3.81 4.43
CA VAL A 160 5.53 5.06 5.21
C VAL A 160 5.22 6.26 4.32
N PHE A 161 5.87 6.35 3.16
CA PHE A 161 5.62 7.42 2.20
C PHE A 161 4.19 7.37 1.66
N GLU A 162 3.71 6.19 1.27
CA GLU A 162 2.36 6.02 0.73
C GLU A 162 1.29 6.36 1.77
N GLU A 163 1.43 5.92 3.02
CA GLU A 163 0.49 6.31 4.07
C GLU A 163 0.48 7.83 4.30
N PHE A 164 1.66 8.46 4.30
CA PHE A 164 1.76 9.90 4.39
C PHE A 164 1.03 10.61 3.22
N LEU A 165 1.26 10.16 1.99
CA LEU A 165 0.65 10.70 0.78
C LEU A 165 -0.88 10.53 0.80
N TYR A 166 -1.36 9.30 1.00
CA TYR A 166 -2.77 8.96 0.85
C TYR A 166 -3.60 9.33 2.08
N ARG A 167 -3.12 9.05 3.31
CA ARG A 167 -3.90 9.28 4.54
C ARG A 167 -3.59 10.67 5.09
N GLY A 168 -2.31 11.04 5.10
CA GLY A 168 -1.83 12.32 5.63
C GLY A 168 -2.19 13.53 4.77
N LEU A 169 -2.12 13.41 3.44
CA LEU A 169 -2.38 14.53 2.52
C LEU A 169 -3.75 14.42 1.83
N ILE A 170 -3.98 13.34 1.07
CA ILE A 170 -5.16 13.21 0.19
C ILE A 170 -6.45 13.05 1.00
N TYR A 171 -6.53 12.04 1.87
CA TYR A 171 -7.71 11.80 2.71
C TYR A 171 -8.03 13.02 3.60
N LYS A 172 -7.02 13.61 4.25
CA LYS A 172 -7.18 14.83 5.07
C LYS A 172 -7.65 16.04 4.28
N ARG A 173 -7.39 16.11 2.97
CA ARG A 173 -7.96 17.12 2.09
C ARG A 173 -9.43 16.80 1.79
N PHE A 174 -9.75 15.55 1.50
CA PHE A 174 -11.10 15.12 1.11
C PHE A 174 -12.13 15.29 2.24
N ILE A 175 -11.80 14.91 3.47
CA ILE A 175 -12.74 15.01 4.60
C ILE A 175 -13.14 16.45 4.96
N LYS A 176 -12.49 17.48 4.37
CA LYS A 176 -12.89 18.89 4.52
C LYS A 176 -14.05 19.28 3.61
N ASP A 177 -14.21 18.57 2.49
CA ASP A 177 -15.11 18.94 1.41
C ASP A 177 -16.22 17.89 1.17
N ILE A 178 -16.00 16.63 1.56
CA ILE A 178 -16.92 15.49 1.40
C ILE A 178 -17.02 14.62 2.66
N ASN A 179 -18.04 13.75 2.71
CA ASN A 179 -18.24 12.84 3.84
C ASN A 179 -17.13 11.76 3.95
N ILE A 180 -17.02 11.15 5.13
CA ILE A 180 -15.97 10.19 5.48
C ILE A 180 -15.93 9.00 4.51
N TRP A 181 -17.08 8.42 4.19
CA TRP A 181 -17.16 7.23 3.34
C TRP A 181 -16.72 7.52 1.90
N ALA A 182 -17.18 8.63 1.33
CA ALA A 182 -16.74 9.08 0.01
C ALA A 182 -15.24 9.39 0.01
N ALA A 183 -14.70 10.01 1.06
CA ALA A 183 -13.27 10.28 1.18
C ALA A 183 -12.44 8.98 1.21
N ILE A 184 -12.88 7.95 1.94
CA ILE A 184 -12.20 6.65 2.01
C ILE A 184 -12.24 5.95 0.63
N ILE A 185 -13.41 5.88 0.00
CA ILE A 185 -13.57 5.18 -1.28
C ILE A 185 -12.76 5.86 -2.37
N ILE A 186 -12.87 7.19 -2.54
CA ILE A 186 -12.15 7.91 -3.58
C ILE A 186 -10.63 7.84 -3.35
N GLN A 187 -10.17 7.98 -2.10
CA GLN A 187 -8.74 7.81 -1.79
C GLN A 187 -8.26 6.40 -2.11
N ALA A 188 -9.04 5.36 -1.78
CA ALA A 188 -8.69 3.98 -2.06
C ALA A 188 -8.63 3.70 -3.56
N ILE A 189 -9.56 4.24 -4.36
CA ILE A 189 -9.53 4.14 -5.83
C ILE A 189 -8.23 4.75 -6.36
N LEU A 190 -7.90 5.96 -5.90
CA LEU A 190 -6.66 6.63 -6.29
C LEU A 190 -5.41 5.84 -5.89
N PHE A 191 -5.41 5.20 -4.72
CA PHE A 191 -4.33 4.31 -4.28
C PHE A 191 -4.19 3.09 -5.21
N GLY A 192 -5.30 2.40 -5.52
CA GLY A 192 -5.30 1.26 -6.44
C GLY A 192 -4.81 1.62 -7.84
N LEU A 193 -5.32 2.71 -8.42
CA LEU A 193 -4.93 3.16 -9.76
C LEU A 193 -3.45 3.54 -9.87
N SER A 194 -2.86 4.03 -8.79
CA SER A 194 -1.46 4.48 -8.80
C SER A 194 -0.44 3.35 -8.93
N HIS A 195 -0.86 2.10 -8.78
CA HIS A 195 0.01 0.93 -8.95
C HIS A 195 0.21 0.52 -10.42
N LEU A 196 -0.60 1.04 -11.35
CA LEU A 196 -0.44 0.82 -12.80
C LEU A 196 -0.32 -0.67 -13.21
N ASN A 197 -0.93 -1.56 -12.42
CA ASN A 197 -1.07 -2.98 -12.68
C ASN A 197 -2.47 -3.39 -12.24
N LEU A 198 -3.17 -4.18 -13.06
CA LEU A 198 -4.58 -4.51 -12.83
C LEU A 198 -4.76 -5.36 -11.55
N ILE A 199 -3.99 -6.45 -11.42
CA ILE A 199 -4.06 -7.34 -10.25
C ILE A 199 -3.75 -6.54 -8.97
N GLN A 200 -2.63 -5.79 -9.00
CA GLN A 200 -2.21 -4.96 -7.87
C GLN A 200 -3.24 -3.89 -7.53
N GLY A 201 -3.78 -3.20 -8.54
CA GLY A 201 -4.78 -2.15 -8.35
C GLY A 201 -6.05 -2.66 -7.67
N ILE A 202 -6.52 -3.86 -8.01
CA ILE A 202 -7.71 -4.46 -7.42
C ILE A 202 -7.51 -4.73 -5.92
N TYR A 203 -6.44 -5.45 -5.54
CA TYR A 203 -6.28 -5.79 -4.13
C TYR A 203 -5.84 -4.58 -3.29
N THR A 204 -5.05 -3.66 -3.85
CA THR A 204 -4.64 -2.44 -3.15
C THR A 204 -5.78 -1.44 -2.99
N PHE A 205 -6.78 -1.44 -3.88
CA PHE A 205 -8.03 -0.71 -3.65
C PHE A 205 -8.74 -1.21 -2.38
N LEU A 206 -8.96 -2.52 -2.26
CA LEU A 206 -9.61 -3.12 -1.08
C LEU A 206 -8.79 -2.89 0.20
N PHE A 207 -7.48 -3.07 0.11
CA PHE A 207 -6.55 -2.75 1.20
C PHE A 207 -6.58 -1.26 1.56
N GLY A 208 -6.71 -0.42 0.56
CA GLY A 208 -6.82 1.04 0.65
C GLY A 208 -8.00 1.47 1.52
N ILE A 209 -9.15 0.82 1.32
CA ILE A 209 -10.36 1.01 2.16
C ILE A 209 -10.06 0.63 3.60
N ALA A 210 -9.49 -0.56 3.85
CA ALA A 210 -9.21 -1.03 5.19
C ALA A 210 -8.27 -0.07 5.96
N LEU A 211 -7.18 0.35 5.33
CA LEU A 211 -6.25 1.33 5.88
C LEU A 211 -6.92 2.70 6.13
N GLY A 212 -7.80 3.16 5.23
CA GLY A 212 -8.57 4.39 5.41
C GLY A 212 -9.52 4.33 6.62
N LEU A 213 -10.18 3.19 6.84
CA LEU A 213 -11.02 2.93 8.01
C LEU A 213 -10.20 2.89 9.30
N ILE A 214 -9.07 2.18 9.30
CA ILE A 214 -8.16 2.09 10.44
C ILE A 214 -7.64 3.48 10.81
N TYR A 215 -7.22 4.27 9.83
CA TYR A 215 -6.79 5.65 10.06
C TYR A 215 -7.92 6.50 10.68
N HIS A 216 -9.14 6.36 10.15
CA HIS A 216 -10.29 7.11 10.62
C HIS A 216 -10.69 6.76 12.07
N TRP A 217 -10.70 5.48 12.44
CA TRP A 217 -11.13 5.02 13.76
C TRP A 217 -10.03 5.11 14.82
N VAL A 218 -8.79 4.74 14.48
CA VAL A 218 -7.67 4.81 15.44
C VAL A 218 -7.19 6.25 15.64
N LYS A 219 -7.47 7.15 14.69
CA LYS A 219 -7.01 8.54 14.68
C LYS A 219 -5.49 8.64 14.85
N SER A 220 -4.70 7.77 14.26
CA SER A 220 -3.24 7.91 14.21
C SER A 220 -2.71 7.33 12.92
N ILE A 221 -1.75 8.01 12.29
CA ILE A 221 -1.13 7.53 11.05
C ILE A 221 -0.21 6.34 11.29
N TRP A 222 0.25 6.13 12.53
CA TRP A 222 1.05 4.95 12.87
C TRP A 222 0.28 3.64 12.66
N ALA A 223 -1.03 3.63 12.90
CA ALA A 223 -1.84 2.43 12.75
C ALA A 223 -1.85 1.88 11.30
N PRO A 224 -2.25 2.65 10.27
CA PRO A 224 -2.17 2.15 8.90
C PRO A 224 -0.72 1.95 8.42
N ILE A 225 0.27 2.73 8.91
CA ILE A 225 1.69 2.49 8.60
C ILE A 225 2.11 1.08 9.04
N ILE A 226 1.82 0.69 10.28
CA ILE A 226 2.18 -0.63 10.80
C ILE A 226 1.48 -1.73 10.02
N VAL A 227 0.17 -1.58 9.74
CA VAL A 227 -0.58 -2.54 8.90
C VAL A 227 0.09 -2.73 7.54
N HIS A 228 0.47 -1.64 6.88
CA HIS A 228 1.06 -1.67 5.55
C HIS A 228 2.48 -2.24 5.55
N ILE A 229 3.32 -1.86 6.52
CA ILE A 229 4.66 -2.43 6.71
C ILE A 229 4.57 -3.95 6.92
N THR A 230 3.65 -4.40 7.78
CA THR A 230 3.48 -5.82 8.03
C THR A 230 2.94 -6.55 6.80
N PHE A 231 1.98 -5.96 6.07
CA PHE A 231 1.46 -6.54 4.84
C PHE A 231 2.57 -6.76 3.79
N ASN A 232 3.44 -5.76 3.57
CA ASN A 232 4.53 -5.88 2.60
C ASN A 232 5.62 -6.85 3.06
N SER A 233 5.98 -6.79 4.34
CA SER A 233 7.05 -7.61 4.91
C SER A 233 6.65 -9.08 5.09
N ALA A 234 5.34 -9.37 5.23
CA ALA A 234 4.83 -10.73 5.36
C ALA A 234 5.09 -11.61 4.12
N ASN A 235 5.26 -11.01 2.93
CA ASN A 235 5.53 -11.74 1.69
C ASN A 235 6.76 -12.66 1.76
N TYR A 236 7.74 -12.36 2.63
CA TYR A 236 8.97 -13.15 2.77
C TYR A 236 8.82 -14.40 3.63
N ILE A 237 7.78 -14.46 4.46
CA ILE A 237 7.54 -15.57 5.39
C ILE A 237 6.24 -16.32 5.09
N VAL A 238 5.33 -15.71 4.33
CA VAL A 238 4.00 -16.27 4.04
C VAL A 238 4.07 -17.59 3.28
N GLY A 239 5.01 -17.72 2.33
CA GLY A 239 5.20 -18.97 1.58
C GLY A 239 5.55 -20.15 2.49
N LEU A 240 6.43 -19.92 3.47
CA LEU A 240 6.76 -20.92 4.49
C LEU A 240 5.51 -21.26 5.32
N VAL A 241 4.79 -20.25 5.82
CA VAL A 241 3.58 -20.44 6.64
C VAL A 241 2.52 -21.26 5.89
N LEU A 242 2.22 -20.91 4.64
CA LEU A 242 1.24 -21.64 3.83
C LEU A 242 1.69 -23.07 3.53
N SER A 243 2.99 -23.29 3.29
CA SER A 243 3.52 -24.64 3.08
C SER A 243 3.35 -25.56 4.30
N LEU A 244 3.50 -25.01 5.51
CA LEU A 244 3.32 -25.75 6.77
C LEU A 244 1.86 -26.10 7.07
N LEU A 245 0.90 -25.31 6.55
CA LEU A 245 -0.53 -25.55 6.71
C LEU A 245 -1.08 -26.66 5.79
N GLY A 246 -0.20 -27.29 5.00
CA GLY A 246 -0.54 -28.32 4.04
C GLY A 246 -1.12 -27.71 2.77
N ASN A 247 -0.38 -27.79 1.66
CA ASN A 247 -0.69 -27.25 0.33
C ASN A 247 -1.96 -27.85 -0.35
N SER A 248 -2.94 -28.26 0.43
CA SER A 248 -4.25 -28.70 -0.04
C SER A 248 -5.17 -27.51 -0.29
N ILE A 249 -6.04 -27.62 -1.29
CA ILE A 249 -7.08 -26.61 -1.56
C ILE A 249 -7.95 -26.38 -0.31
N PHE A 250 -8.24 -27.45 0.44
CA PHE A 250 -8.99 -27.38 1.69
C PHE A 250 -8.29 -26.50 2.74
N GLY A 251 -6.98 -26.68 2.94
CA GLY A 251 -6.19 -25.85 3.85
C GLY A 251 -6.14 -24.37 3.44
N VAL A 252 -6.05 -24.11 2.13
CA VAL A 252 -6.11 -22.73 1.59
C VAL A 252 -7.46 -22.08 1.87
N VAL A 253 -8.58 -22.79 1.69
CA VAL A 253 -9.93 -22.27 1.96
C VAL A 253 -10.12 -21.98 3.45
N ILE A 254 -9.65 -22.87 4.34
CA ILE A 254 -9.70 -22.61 5.79
C ILE A 254 -8.91 -21.35 6.14
N THR A 255 -7.69 -21.24 5.61
CA THR A 255 -6.81 -20.10 5.87
C THR A 255 -7.41 -18.79 5.36
N LEU A 256 -8.07 -18.83 4.19
CA LEU A 256 -8.84 -17.71 3.64
C LEU A 256 -9.94 -17.26 4.61
N ILE A 257 -10.77 -18.19 5.09
CA ILE A 257 -11.89 -17.91 6.01
C ILE A 257 -11.37 -17.32 7.33
N ILE A 258 -10.31 -17.91 7.90
CA ILE A 258 -9.67 -17.42 9.13
C ILE A 258 -9.16 -15.99 8.95
N SER A 259 -8.53 -15.70 7.80
CA SER A 259 -8.00 -14.38 7.49
C SER A 259 -9.12 -13.33 7.40
N ILE A 260 -10.20 -13.64 6.68
CA ILE A 260 -11.39 -12.78 6.58
C ILE A 260 -12.00 -12.55 7.98
N ALA A 261 -12.26 -13.62 8.72
CA ALA A 261 -12.86 -13.53 10.06
C ALA A 261 -12.00 -12.68 11.00
N SER A 262 -10.69 -12.90 11.01
CA SER A 262 -9.74 -12.15 11.85
C SER A 262 -9.75 -10.65 11.52
N ILE A 263 -9.69 -10.30 10.23
CA ILE A 263 -9.74 -8.91 9.78
C ILE A 263 -11.06 -8.25 10.22
N LEU A 264 -12.21 -8.89 9.95
CA LEU A 264 -13.52 -8.34 10.28
C LEU A 264 -13.72 -8.18 11.79
N ILE A 265 -13.32 -9.18 12.59
CA ILE A 265 -13.42 -9.13 14.06
C ILE A 265 -12.57 -7.98 14.62
N ILE A 266 -11.34 -7.82 14.14
CA ILE A 266 -10.45 -6.76 14.62
C ILE A 266 -10.96 -5.38 14.17
N LEU A 267 -11.40 -5.22 12.92
CA LEU A 267 -11.99 -3.97 12.44
C LEU A 267 -13.24 -3.59 13.25
N TYR A 268 -14.10 -4.57 13.57
CA TYR A 268 -15.26 -4.35 14.44
C TYR A 268 -14.83 -3.89 15.84
N ARG A 269 -13.80 -4.51 16.44
CA ARG A 269 -13.27 -4.10 17.75
C ARG A 269 -12.69 -2.68 17.71
N ILE A 270 -11.93 -2.33 16.68
CA ILE A 270 -11.39 -0.97 16.49
C ILE A 270 -12.54 0.04 16.37
N LYS A 271 -13.55 -0.26 15.56
CA LYS A 271 -14.74 0.60 15.41
C LYS A 271 -15.50 0.75 16.73
N LYS A 272 -15.71 -0.34 17.47
CA LYS A 272 -16.40 -0.30 18.77
C LYS A 272 -15.64 0.58 19.78
N ASP A 273 -14.31 0.45 19.84
CA ASP A 273 -13.48 1.30 20.69
C ASP A 273 -13.57 2.78 20.28
N TYR A 274 -13.65 3.06 18.98
CA TYR A 274 -13.85 4.42 18.46
C TYR A 274 -15.23 4.99 18.84
N ASP A 275 -16.30 4.23 18.61
CA ASP A 275 -17.68 4.65 18.90
C ASP A 275 -17.84 4.96 20.40
N LYS A 276 -17.28 4.12 21.28
CA LYS A 276 -17.30 4.32 22.74
C LYS A 276 -16.60 5.62 23.15
N LYS A 277 -15.40 5.88 22.65
CA LYS A 277 -14.68 7.12 22.94
C LYS A 277 -15.42 8.35 22.41
N ASN A 278 -16.04 8.22 21.25
CA ASN A 278 -16.78 9.32 20.64
C ASN A 278 -18.08 9.64 21.41
N SER A 279 -18.79 8.62 21.92
CA SER A 279 -19.96 8.85 22.77
C SER A 279 -19.59 9.50 24.10
N GLU A 280 -18.52 9.03 24.77
CA GLU A 280 -18.02 9.61 26.02
C GLU A 280 -17.62 11.10 25.84
N ALA A 281 -16.98 11.43 24.72
CA ALA A 281 -16.60 12.81 24.43
C ALA A 281 -17.82 13.74 24.23
N ILE A 282 -18.86 13.25 23.56
CA ILE A 282 -20.11 14.01 23.35
C ILE A 282 -20.81 14.26 24.69
N GLU A 283 -20.88 13.25 25.55
CA GLU A 283 -21.50 13.34 26.87
C GLU A 283 -20.81 14.41 27.73
N ILE A 284 -19.47 14.41 27.79
CA ILE A 284 -18.69 15.43 28.51
C ILE A 284 -18.98 16.85 27.99
N THR A 285 -19.03 17.03 26.66
CA THR A 285 -19.33 18.35 26.08
C THR A 285 -20.78 18.80 26.24
N SER A 286 -21.70 17.89 26.53
CA SER A 286 -23.11 18.21 26.76
C SER A 286 -23.42 18.65 28.20
N ILE A 287 -22.50 18.36 29.12
CA ILE A 287 -22.61 18.69 30.55
C ILE A 287 -21.82 19.98 30.89
N ALA A 288 -20.87 20.39 30.04
CA ALA A 288 -20.04 21.59 30.18
C ALA A 288 -20.67 22.82 29.51
#